data_AF-A0A497EKM7-F1
#
_entry.id   AF-A0A497EKM7-F1
#
_cell.length_a   1.000
_cell.length_b   1.000
_cell.length_c   1.000
_cell.angle_alpha   90.00
_cell.angle_beta   90.00
_cell.angle_gamma   90.00
#
_symmetry.space_group_name_H-M   'P 1'
#
loop_
_entity.id
_entity.type
_entity.pdbx_description
1 polymer ?
#
loop_
_entity_poly.entity_id
_entity_poly.type
_entity_poly.pdbx_seq_one_letter_code
_entity_poly.pdbx_strand_id
1 'polypeptide(L)'
;MSEKKDVLESILNGEQITEEIKTKRGVFVIALPLPKDIRNIEIEIARRLDGYPENQFSSDMLMKFRVYASLDTVIIKAPDWWNKLESAEDCPDDSLISFLYRRYLRFYQETQKKIEKSHFNGTAKIGKARIKTETVGDGAFQG
;
A
#
# COMPACT_ATOMS: atom_id res chain seq x y z
N MET A 1 21.11 3.13 24.69
CA MET A 1 20.29 2.21 23.87
C MET A 1 19.57 3.08 22.86
N SER A 2 19.83 2.89 21.56
CA SER A 2 19.23 3.72 20.50
C SER A 2 17.71 3.57 20.56
N GLU A 3 16.98 4.67 20.79
CA GLU A 3 15.53 4.69 20.62
C GLU A 3 15.22 4.16 19.22
N LYS A 4 14.45 3.07 19.15
CA LYS A 4 13.93 2.61 17.87
C LYS A 4 13.00 3.72 17.40
N LYS A 5 13.41 4.40 16.33
CA LYS A 5 12.62 5.45 15.69
C LYS A 5 11.20 4.95 15.44
N ASP A 6 10.22 5.74 15.83
CA ASP A 6 8.82 5.37 15.72
C ASP A 6 8.43 5.25 14.23
N VAL A 7 7.70 4.18 13.89
CA VAL A 7 7.34 3.88 12.49
C VAL A 7 6.40 4.94 11.92
N LEU A 8 5.45 5.41 12.73
CA LEU A 8 4.50 6.45 12.31
C LEU A 8 5.25 7.79 12.12
N GLU A 9 6.13 8.16 13.05
CA GLU A 9 6.96 9.36 12.91
C GLU A 9 7.84 9.31 11.64
N SER A 10 8.40 8.15 11.31
CA SER A 10 9.21 7.96 10.10
C SER A 10 8.39 8.21 8.84
N ILE A 11 7.17 7.63 8.77
CA ILE A 11 6.24 7.83 7.64
C ILE A 11 5.82 9.30 7.52
N LEU A 12 5.49 9.96 8.64
CA LEU A 12 5.07 11.36 8.67
C LEU A 12 6.19 12.32 8.25
N ASN A 13 7.45 11.96 8.52
CA ASN A 13 8.63 12.69 8.05
C ASN A 13 8.98 12.40 6.57
N GLY A 14 8.17 11.61 5.87
CA GLY A 14 8.37 11.30 4.45
C GLY A 14 9.33 10.14 4.18
N GLU A 15 9.71 9.37 5.20
CA GLU A 15 10.53 8.17 4.98
C GLU A 15 9.70 7.04 4.40
N GLN A 16 10.24 6.41 3.35
CA GLN A 16 9.59 5.26 2.71
C GLN A 16 9.98 3.97 3.44
N ILE A 17 9.01 3.32 4.08
CA ILE A 17 9.22 2.01 4.70
C ILE A 17 9.22 0.95 3.60
N THR A 18 10.27 0.13 3.55
CA THR A 18 10.46 -0.88 2.50
C THR A 18 10.81 -2.25 3.08
N GLU A 19 10.55 -3.30 2.31
CA GLU A 19 11.00 -4.66 2.60
C GLU A 19 11.67 -5.28 1.36
N GLU A 20 12.84 -5.88 1.57
CA GLU A 20 13.54 -6.65 0.55
C GLU A 20 13.09 -8.12 0.57
N ILE A 21 12.74 -8.65 -0.60
CA ILE A 21 12.28 -10.01 -0.81
C ILE A 21 13.24 -10.74 -1.74
N LYS A 22 13.94 -11.74 -1.20
CA LYS A 22 14.86 -12.59 -1.96
C LYS A 22 14.14 -13.81 -2.50
N THR A 23 14.26 -14.05 -3.80
CA THR A 23 13.67 -15.20 -4.49
C THR A 23 14.72 -15.90 -5.36
N LYS A 24 14.40 -17.10 -5.87
CA LYS A 24 15.22 -17.77 -6.89
C LYS A 24 15.30 -16.99 -8.22
N ARG A 25 14.40 -16.04 -8.44
CA ARG A 25 14.28 -15.22 -9.66
C ARG A 25 14.90 -13.82 -9.51
N GLY A 26 15.48 -13.52 -8.36
CA GLY A 26 16.12 -12.24 -8.05
C GLY A 26 15.54 -11.60 -6.80
N VAL A 27 15.93 -10.33 -6.60
CA VAL A 27 15.60 -9.54 -5.42
C VAL A 27 14.58 -8.48 -5.79
N PHE A 28 13.52 -8.40 -5.00
CA PHE A 28 12.47 -7.40 -5.13
C PHE A 28 12.49 -6.51 -3.89
N VAL A 29 12.12 -5.25 -4.06
CA VAL A 29 11.90 -4.32 -2.94
C VAL A 29 10.48 -3.81 -3.05
N ILE A 30 9.70 -4.05 -2.00
CA ILE A 30 8.34 -3.53 -1.87
C ILE A 30 8.33 -2.34 -0.92
N ALA A 31 7.51 -1.34 -1.21
CA ALA A 31 7.24 -0.21 -0.34
C ALA A 31 5.91 -0.37 0.39
N LEU A 32 5.80 0.21 1.59
CA LEU A 32 4.52 0.33 2.27
C LEU A 32 3.65 1.29 1.46
N PRO A 33 2.48 0.87 0.95
CA PRO A 33 1.59 1.77 0.25
C PRO A 33 1.01 2.80 1.22
N LEU A 34 1.08 4.07 0.83
CA LEU A 34 0.35 5.16 1.48
C LEU A 34 -1.07 5.24 0.91
N PRO A 35 -1.99 6.02 1.51
CA PRO A 35 -3.36 6.14 1.00
C PRO A 35 -3.47 6.52 -0.48
N LYS A 36 -2.52 7.32 -0.99
CA LYS A 36 -2.43 7.66 -2.42
C LYS A 36 -2.15 6.43 -3.30
N ASP A 37 -1.33 5.50 -2.81
CA ASP A 37 -0.93 4.31 -3.56
C ASP A 37 -2.06 3.28 -3.51
N ILE A 38 -2.78 3.18 -2.39
CA ILE A 38 -4.02 2.39 -2.30
C ILE A 38 -5.05 2.89 -3.31
N ARG A 39 -5.22 4.22 -3.43
CA ARG A 39 -6.09 4.79 -4.46
C ARG A 39 -5.62 4.42 -5.88
N ASN A 40 -4.32 4.42 -6.15
CA ASN A 40 -3.79 4.01 -7.44
C ASN A 40 -4.08 2.52 -7.73
N ILE A 41 -3.97 1.65 -6.72
CA ILE A 41 -4.34 0.23 -6.85
C ILE A 41 -5.81 0.09 -7.25
N GLU A 42 -6.73 0.82 -6.62
CA GLU A 42 -8.15 0.76 -6.98
C GLU A 42 -8.42 1.31 -8.40
N ILE A 43 -7.68 2.34 -8.84
CA ILE A 43 -7.74 2.82 -10.22
C ILE A 43 -7.28 1.74 -11.20
N GLU A 44 -6.20 1.04 -10.88
CA GLU A 44 -5.65 -0.06 -11.69
C GLU A 44 -6.57 -1.27 -11.76
N ILE A 45 -7.30 -1.57 -10.68
CA ILE A 45 -8.36 -2.58 -10.68
C ILE A 45 -9.49 -2.13 -11.59
N ALA A 46 -9.95 -0.88 -11.47
CA ALA A 46 -11.03 -0.34 -12.31
C ALA A 46 -10.66 -0.33 -13.80
N ARG A 47 -9.39 -0.07 -14.15
CA ARG A 47 -8.89 -0.17 -15.53
C ARG A 47 -9.02 -1.59 -16.07
N ARG A 48 -8.69 -2.60 -15.26
CA ARG A 48 -8.81 -4.02 -15.64
C ARG A 48 -10.25 -4.49 -15.79
N LEU A 49 -11.19 -3.86 -15.08
CA LEU A 49 -12.62 -4.11 -15.27
C LEU A 49 -13.15 -3.52 -16.59
N ASP A 50 -12.42 -2.61 -17.24
CA ASP A 50 -12.76 -2.01 -18.54
C ASP A 50 -14.21 -1.46 -18.61
N GLY A 51 -14.67 -0.85 -17.50
CA GLY A 51 -16.01 -0.28 -17.39
C GLY A 51 -17.14 -1.29 -17.18
N TYR A 52 -16.84 -2.60 -17.15
CA TYR A 52 -17.80 -3.64 -16.79
C TYR A 52 -18.01 -3.70 -15.26
N PRO A 53 -19.24 -4.02 -14.80
CA PRO A 53 -19.49 -4.18 -13.37
C PRO A 53 -18.81 -5.45 -12.82
N GLU A 54 -18.35 -5.41 -11.58
CA GLU A 54 -17.62 -6.50 -10.93
C GLU A 54 -18.37 -7.84 -10.94
N ASN A 55 -19.70 -7.81 -10.89
CA ASN A 55 -20.54 -9.01 -10.88
C ASN A 55 -20.52 -9.81 -12.20
N GLN A 56 -19.91 -9.27 -13.26
CA GLN A 56 -19.67 -10.01 -14.51
C GLN A 56 -18.40 -10.86 -14.47
N PHE A 57 -17.56 -10.68 -13.44
CA PHE A 57 -16.32 -11.41 -13.28
C PHE A 57 -16.42 -12.43 -12.15
N SER A 58 -15.70 -13.54 -12.30
CA SER A 58 -15.55 -14.50 -11.20
C SER A 58 -14.77 -13.89 -10.04
N SER A 59 -15.02 -14.38 -8.82
CA SER A 59 -14.26 -13.98 -7.63
C SER A 59 -12.76 -14.15 -7.80
N ASP A 60 -12.35 -15.22 -8.50
CA ASP A 60 -10.94 -15.54 -8.73
C ASP A 60 -10.29 -14.54 -9.69
N MET A 61 -11.03 -14.09 -10.71
CA MET A 61 -10.55 -13.07 -11.64
C MET A 61 -10.43 -11.70 -10.97
N LEU A 62 -11.43 -11.30 -10.18
CA LEU A 62 -11.36 -10.08 -9.38
C LEU A 62 -10.18 -10.10 -8.39
N MET A 63 -9.93 -11.26 -7.76
CA MET A 63 -8.77 -11.44 -6.90
C MET A 63 -7.46 -11.28 -7.68
N LYS A 64 -7.35 -11.86 -8.87
CA LYS A 64 -6.16 -11.71 -9.74
C LYS A 64 -5.92 -10.26 -10.12
N PHE A 65 -6.95 -9.52 -10.54
CA PHE A 65 -6.82 -8.08 -10.83
C PHE A 65 -6.27 -7.30 -9.64
N ARG A 66 -6.78 -7.57 -8.44
CA ARG A 66 -6.29 -6.95 -7.20
C ARG A 66 -4.83 -7.31 -6.90
N VAL A 67 -4.45 -8.57 -7.12
CA VAL A 67 -3.06 -9.04 -6.95
C VAL A 67 -2.13 -8.29 -7.90
N TYR A 68 -2.43 -8.27 -9.21
CA TYR A 68 -1.58 -7.62 -10.21
C TYR A 68 -1.47 -6.11 -9.96
N ALA A 69 -2.60 -5.43 -9.79
CA ALA A 69 -2.63 -4.00 -9.50
C ALA A 69 -1.83 -3.62 -8.24
N SER A 70 -1.91 -4.46 -7.19
CA SER A 70 -1.12 -4.26 -5.98
C SER A 70 0.37 -4.39 -6.25
N LEU A 71 0.80 -5.46 -6.92
CA LEU A 71 2.22 -5.70 -7.21
C LEU A 71 2.82 -4.64 -8.13
N ASP A 72 2.08 -4.21 -9.16
CA ASP A 72 2.48 -3.13 -10.07
C ASP A 72 2.72 -1.81 -9.33
N THR A 73 2.00 -1.58 -8.24
CA THR A 73 2.10 -0.35 -7.46
C THR A 73 3.18 -0.42 -6.37
N VAL A 74 3.27 -1.54 -5.65
CA VAL A 74 4.08 -1.61 -4.42
C VAL A 74 5.53 -2.06 -4.66
N ILE A 75 5.82 -2.73 -5.77
CA ILE A 75 7.20 -3.10 -6.13
C ILE A 75 7.91 -1.86 -6.67
N ILE A 76 8.88 -1.35 -5.91
CA ILE A 76 9.64 -0.14 -6.28
C ILE A 76 11.00 -0.46 -6.90
N LYS A 77 11.52 -1.67 -6.68
CA LYS A 77 12.72 -2.19 -7.34
C LYS A 77 12.54 -3.67 -7.61
N ALA A 78 12.95 -4.11 -8.80
CA ALA A 78 12.86 -5.49 -9.22
C ALA A 78 14.04 -5.85 -10.14
N PRO A 79 14.26 -7.15 -10.41
CA PRO A 79 15.25 -7.59 -11.39
C PRO A 79 14.93 -7.07 -12.79
N ASP A 80 15.95 -6.92 -13.64
CA ASP A 80 15.80 -6.34 -14.99
C ASP A 80 14.75 -7.04 -15.87
N TRP A 81 14.60 -8.36 -15.73
CA TRP A 81 13.60 -9.10 -16.49
C TRP A 81 12.17 -8.75 -16.08
N TRP A 82 11.93 -8.41 -14.81
CA TRP A 82 10.63 -7.98 -14.32
C TRP A 82 10.31 -6.57 -14.83
N ASN A 83 11.30 -5.68 -14.84
CA ASN A 83 11.14 -4.29 -15.32
C ASN A 83 10.86 -4.21 -16.84
N LYS A 84 10.96 -5.31 -17.58
CA LYS A 84 10.58 -5.40 -19.00
C LYS A 84 9.12 -5.79 -19.20
N LEU A 85 8.44 -6.26 -18.15
CA LEU A 85 7.02 -6.54 -18.18
C LEU A 85 6.25 -5.22 -18.06
N GLU A 86 5.09 -5.12 -18.71
CA GLU A 86 4.21 -3.96 -18.53
C GLU A 86 3.43 -4.07 -17.23
N SER A 87 3.05 -5.30 -16.87
CA SER A 87 2.38 -5.62 -15.61
C SER A 87 2.85 -6.95 -15.01
N ALA A 88 2.64 -7.12 -13.70
CA ALA A 88 2.68 -8.40 -13.01
C ALA A 88 1.75 -9.46 -13.64
N GLU A 89 0.72 -9.03 -14.37
CA GLU A 89 -0.16 -9.90 -15.16
C GLU A 89 0.58 -10.62 -16.30
N ASP A 90 1.64 -10.02 -16.85
CA ASP A 90 2.45 -10.60 -17.93
C ASP A 90 3.46 -11.64 -17.42
N CYS A 91 3.57 -11.84 -16.10
CA CYS A 91 4.48 -12.80 -15.51
C CYS A 91 3.93 -14.23 -15.64
N PRO A 92 4.61 -15.15 -16.33
CA PRO A 92 4.14 -16.52 -16.50
C PRO A 92 4.30 -17.40 -15.24
N ASP A 93 4.97 -16.90 -14.19
CA ASP A 93 5.22 -17.64 -12.95
C ASP A 93 4.19 -17.27 -11.88
N ASP A 94 3.01 -17.90 -11.94
CA ASP A 94 1.90 -17.70 -10.97
C ASP A 94 2.32 -17.94 -9.51
N SER A 95 3.30 -18.84 -9.30
CA SER A 95 3.81 -19.15 -7.97
C SER A 95 4.63 -17.98 -7.41
N LEU A 96 5.44 -17.34 -8.24
CA LEU A 96 6.15 -16.12 -7.87
C LEU A 96 5.18 -14.98 -7.56
N ILE A 97 4.17 -14.75 -8.41
CA ILE A 97 3.14 -13.72 -8.18
C ILE A 97 2.46 -13.93 -6.82
N SER A 98 1.98 -15.15 -6.58
CA SER A 98 1.33 -15.51 -5.32
C SER A 98 2.26 -15.32 -4.12
N PHE A 99 3.54 -15.67 -4.27
CA PHE A 99 4.55 -15.52 -3.23
C PHE A 99 4.81 -14.04 -2.89
N LEU A 100 5.05 -13.20 -3.90
CA LEU A 100 5.30 -11.77 -3.74
C LEU A 100 4.10 -11.09 -3.09
N TYR A 101 2.89 -11.38 -3.55
CA TYR A 101 1.68 -10.78 -3.00
C TYR A 101 1.44 -11.18 -1.53
N ARG A 102 1.61 -12.46 -1.20
CA ARG A 102 1.53 -12.91 0.21
C ARG A 102 2.56 -12.24 1.10
N ARG A 103 3.77 -12.01 0.58
CA ARG A 103 4.83 -11.34 1.31
C ARG A 103 4.49 -9.87 1.55
N TYR A 104 3.98 -9.19 0.53
CA TYR A 104 3.41 -7.85 0.64
C TYR A 104 2.31 -7.76 1.71
N LEU A 105 1.31 -8.64 1.67
CA LEU A 105 0.22 -8.62 2.66
C LEU A 105 0.74 -8.76 4.09
N ARG A 106 1.71 -9.65 4.30
CA ARG A 106 2.34 -9.82 5.62
C ARG A 106 3.07 -8.55 6.04
N PHE A 107 3.88 -7.98 5.16
CA PHE A 107 4.61 -6.74 5.42
C PHE A 107 3.68 -5.58 5.76
N TYR A 108 2.59 -5.40 5.00
CA TYR A 108 1.58 -4.39 5.26
C TYR A 108 0.95 -4.60 6.65
N GLN A 109 0.46 -5.80 6.95
CA GLN A 109 -0.17 -6.11 8.23
C GLN A 109 0.78 -5.92 9.42
N GLU A 110 2.03 -6.35 9.30
CA GLU A 110 3.05 -6.17 10.35
C GLU A 110 3.36 -4.69 10.57
N THR A 111 3.39 -3.89 9.50
CA THR A 111 3.65 -2.46 9.60
C THR A 111 2.47 -1.70 10.19
N GLN A 112 1.24 -2.03 9.79
CA GLN A 112 0.02 -1.46 10.41
C GLN A 112 -0.05 -1.76 11.91
N LYS A 113 0.27 -2.98 12.33
CA LYS A 113 0.36 -3.32 13.77
C LYS A 113 1.42 -2.52 14.52
N LYS A 114 2.52 -2.13 13.86
CA LYS A 114 3.54 -1.25 14.46
C LYS A 114 3.04 0.19 14.56
N ILE A 115 2.28 0.66 13.57
CA ILE A 115 1.65 1.98 13.59
C ILE A 115 0.61 2.05 14.71
N GLU A 116 -0.27 1.05 14.84
CA GLU A 116 -1.28 1.00 15.92
C GLU A 116 -0.67 1.01 17.33
N LYS A 117 0.54 0.44 17.47
CA LYS A 117 1.29 0.38 18.73
C LYS A 117 2.28 1.54 18.90
N SER A 118 2.29 2.49 17.98
CA SER A 118 3.13 3.68 18.05
C SER A 118 2.82 4.48 19.31
N HIS A 119 3.88 4.96 19.97
CA HIS A 119 3.76 5.89 21.09
C HIS A 119 4.02 7.33 20.63
N PHE A 120 3.71 7.64 19.37
CA PHE A 120 3.87 8.98 18.81
C PHE A 120 3.02 10.00 19.60
N ASN A 121 3.66 10.63 20.57
CA ASN A 121 3.12 11.74 21.34
C ASN A 121 3.34 12.97 20.46
N GLY A 122 2.36 13.32 19.62
CA GLY A 122 2.40 14.41 18.62
C GLY A 122 2.66 15.81 19.20
N THR A 123 3.75 15.98 19.92
CA THR A 123 4.29 17.22 20.46
C THR A 123 5.01 17.96 19.35
N ALA A 124 4.26 18.24 18.28
CA ALA A 124 4.58 19.37 17.45
C ALA A 124 4.57 20.58 18.38
N LYS A 125 5.69 21.30 18.48
CA LYS A 125 5.66 22.71 18.84
C LYS A 125 4.69 23.35 17.86
N ILE A 126 3.45 23.55 18.31
CA ILE A 126 2.41 24.28 17.59
C ILE A 126 3.03 25.66 17.32
N GLY A 127 3.57 25.86 16.13
CA GLY A 127 3.76 27.20 15.60
C GLY A 127 2.41 27.87 15.72
N LYS A 128 2.33 28.95 16.48
CA LYS A 128 1.09 29.65 16.86
C LYS A 128 0.22 29.94 15.63
N ALA A 129 -0.62 28.99 15.24
CA ALA A 129 -1.74 29.23 14.36
C ALA A 129 -2.87 29.77 15.26
N ARG A 130 -3.29 31.01 15.00
CA ARG A 130 -4.46 31.62 15.64
C ARG A 130 -5.65 30.68 15.46
N ILE A 131 -6.14 30.14 16.56
CA ILE A 131 -7.39 29.39 16.63
C ILE A 131 -8.52 30.37 16.24
N LYS A 132 -9.20 30.10 15.12
CA LYS A 132 -10.57 30.56 14.92
C LYS A 132 -11.44 29.31 15.02
N THR A 133 -12.07 29.15 16.17
CA THR A 133 -12.97 28.06 16.50
C THR A 133 -14.27 28.25 15.73
N GLU A 134 -14.56 27.38 14.77
CA GLU A 134 -15.92 27.13 14.32
C GLU A 134 -16.21 25.64 14.50
N THR A 135 -17.07 25.36 15.48
CA THR A 135 -17.56 24.03 15.82
C THR A 135 -18.55 23.60 14.73
N VAL A 136 -18.19 22.63 13.89
CA VAL A 136 -19.17 22.00 12.98
C VAL A 136 -19.85 20.89 13.77
N GLY A 137 -21.10 21.14 14.16
CA GLY A 137 -21.94 20.18 14.89
C GLY A 137 -22.37 19.01 13.99
N ASP A 138 -22.45 17.82 14.60
CA ASP A 138 -23.00 16.62 13.99
C ASP A 138 -24.47 16.82 13.59
N GLY A 139 -24.69 17.11 12.31
CA GLY A 139 -26.00 17.05 11.67
C GLY A 139 -26.27 15.63 11.19
N ALA A 140 -27.10 14.89 11.90
CA ALA A 140 -27.68 13.63 11.45
C ALA A 140 -28.43 13.84 10.12
N PHE A 141 -28.02 13.15 9.06
CA PHE A 141 -28.78 13.09 7.81
C PHE A 141 -29.93 12.09 7.96
N GLN A 142 -31.14 12.60 8.16
CA GLN A 142 -32.38 11.92 7.79
C GLN A 142 -32.95 12.62 6.56
N GLY A 143 -33.10 11.86 5.48
CA GLY A 143 -33.73 12.24 4.22
C GLY A 143 -33.85 11.01 3.34
#